data_AF-A0A2W5KPC9-F1
#
_entry.id   AF-A0A2W5KPC9-F1
#
_cell.length_a   1.000
_cell.length_b   1.000
_cell.length_c   1.000
_cell.angle_alpha   90.00
_cell.angle_beta   90.00
_cell.angle_gamma   90.00
#
_symmetry.space_group_name_H-M   'P 1'
#
loop_
_entity.id
_entity.type
_entity.pdbx_description
1 polymer ?
#
loop_
_entity_poly.entity_id
_entity_poly.type
_entity_poly.pdbx_seq_one_letter_code
_entity_poly.pdbx_strand_id
1 'polypeptide(L)'
;MKFLSAIVVAMLAVPPALARSVDVCPTLPADTHVEWIYNEGPDFDVCYAHPTDSDETIFGVYLGNHPSFHPKRTNRIGRGKVGGLRMVWYRRSSSDSPAAFDRETLLILDRETGYVAHLWVIAETEQQLQERLSVLERMRFKDP
;
A
#
# COMPACT_ATOMS: atom_id res chain seq x y z
N MET A 1 68.75 3.22 -8.05
CA MET A 1 67.80 2.87 -6.96
C MET A 1 66.41 3.30 -7.40
N LYS A 2 65.55 2.33 -7.73
CA LYS A 2 64.13 2.52 -8.09
C LYS A 2 63.33 1.64 -7.13
N PHE A 3 62.61 2.24 -6.19
CA PHE A 3 61.64 1.50 -5.38
C PHE A 3 60.24 1.98 -5.76
N LEU A 4 59.45 1.01 -6.21
CA LEU A 4 58.13 1.14 -6.79
C LEU A 4 57.09 1.61 -5.76
N SER A 5 56.13 2.38 -6.27
CA SER A 5 54.82 2.66 -5.66
C SER A 5 54.05 1.40 -5.32
N ALA A 6 53.27 1.46 -4.24
CA ALA A 6 52.03 0.70 -4.11
C ALA A 6 51.01 1.57 -3.35
N ILE A 7 50.10 2.22 -4.09
CA ILE A 7 48.91 2.87 -3.55
C ILE A 7 47.83 1.78 -3.46
N VAL A 8 47.46 1.40 -2.25
CA VAL A 8 46.31 0.52 -2.00
C VAL A 8 45.05 1.36 -2.04
N VAL A 9 44.24 1.21 -3.09
CA VAL A 9 42.89 1.75 -3.17
C VAL A 9 41.95 0.79 -2.45
N ALA A 10 41.53 1.15 -1.23
CA ALA A 10 40.49 0.42 -0.52
C ALA A 10 39.12 0.82 -1.11
N MET A 11 38.54 -0.06 -1.92
CA MET A 11 37.12 0.04 -2.33
C MET A 11 36.25 -0.29 -1.12
N LEU A 12 35.61 0.74 -0.56
CA LEU A 12 34.50 0.58 0.38
C LEU A 12 33.29 0.04 -0.39
N ALA A 13 33.06 -1.27 -0.31
CA ALA A 13 31.81 -1.87 -0.74
C ALA A 13 30.71 -1.42 0.24
N VAL A 14 29.88 -0.46 -0.18
CA VAL A 14 28.66 -0.09 0.55
C VAL A 14 27.69 -1.26 0.39
N PRO A 15 27.26 -1.94 1.47
CA PRO A 15 26.24 -2.98 1.36
C PRO A 15 24.93 -2.37 0.85
N PRO A 16 24.18 -3.04 -0.04
CA PRO A 16 22.86 -2.59 -0.50
C PRO A 16 21.84 -2.81 0.62
N ALA A 17 21.87 -1.95 1.64
CA ALA A 17 20.97 -2.02 2.78
C ALA A 17 19.83 -0.98 2.65
N LEU A 18 19.20 -0.85 1.47
CA LEU A 18 18.05 0.05 1.23
C LEU A 18 17.19 -0.41 0.03
N ALA A 19 16.90 -1.71 -0.08
CA ALA A 19 16.09 -2.23 -1.19
C ALA A 19 15.15 -3.37 -0.78
N ARG A 20 14.61 -3.33 0.44
CA ARG A 20 13.27 -3.89 0.66
C ARG A 20 12.30 -2.88 0.02
N SER A 21 12.39 -2.79 -1.30
CA SER A 21 11.83 -1.74 -2.14
C SER A 21 10.31 -1.92 -2.26
N VAL A 22 9.66 -0.95 -2.88
CA VAL A 22 8.25 -0.93 -3.34
C VAL A 22 7.71 -2.25 -3.93
N ASP A 23 8.56 -3.24 -4.21
CA ASP A 23 8.22 -4.56 -4.75
C ASP A 23 7.22 -5.36 -3.91
N VAL A 24 7.14 -5.14 -2.58
CA VAL A 24 6.10 -5.77 -1.74
C VAL A 24 4.72 -5.17 -2.01
N CYS A 25 4.66 -3.91 -2.44
CA CYS A 25 3.40 -3.24 -2.70
C CYS A 25 2.65 -3.88 -3.89
N PRO A 26 1.31 -3.86 -3.87
CA PRO A 26 0.52 -4.32 -5.01
C PRO A 26 0.93 -3.60 -6.29
N THR A 27 0.97 -4.31 -7.41
CA THR A 27 1.29 -3.68 -8.71
C THR A 27 0.17 -2.74 -9.10
N LEU A 28 0.48 -1.44 -9.25
CA LEU A 28 -0.46 -0.44 -9.74
C LEU A 28 -0.66 -0.58 -11.26
N PRO A 29 -1.84 -0.23 -11.80
CA PRO A 29 -2.03 -0.10 -13.23
C PRO A 29 -1.13 1.01 -13.81
N ALA A 30 -0.51 0.77 -14.97
CA ALA A 30 0.49 1.69 -15.53
C ALA A 30 -0.09 3.05 -15.99
N ASP A 31 -1.40 3.15 -16.16
CA ASP A 31 -2.12 4.29 -16.73
C ASP A 31 -2.72 5.23 -15.67
N THR A 32 -2.38 5.07 -14.39
CA THR A 32 -3.06 5.80 -13.29
C THR A 32 -2.32 7.02 -12.76
N HIS A 33 -1.07 7.26 -13.14
CA HIS A 33 -0.25 8.35 -12.56
C HIS A 33 -0.25 8.33 -11.02
N VAL A 34 -0.21 7.13 -10.44
CA VAL A 34 -0.15 6.89 -9.00
C VAL A 34 1.12 6.11 -8.72
N GLU A 35 1.79 6.46 -7.62
CA GLU A 35 2.98 5.78 -7.13
C GLU A 35 2.84 5.40 -5.66
N TRP A 36 3.70 4.49 -5.21
CA TRP A 36 3.75 4.04 -3.83
C TRP A 36 4.84 4.76 -3.05
N ILE A 37 4.49 5.26 -1.87
CA ILE A 37 5.43 5.50 -0.78
C ILE A 37 5.36 4.29 0.16
N TYR A 38 6.47 3.58 0.31
CA TYR A 38 6.58 2.36 1.11
C TYR A 38 7.17 2.63 2.49
N ASN A 39 6.52 2.09 3.52
CA ASN A 39 6.98 2.09 4.90
C ASN A 39 7.00 0.66 5.47
N GLU A 40 8.15 0.23 5.96
CA GLU A 40 8.31 -1.04 6.69
C GLU A 40 7.94 -0.86 8.16
N GLY A 41 7.09 -1.75 8.67
CA GLY A 41 6.81 -1.93 10.10
C GLY A 41 7.63 -3.09 10.68
N PRO A 42 7.52 -3.37 11.99
CA PRO A 42 8.26 -4.47 12.63
C PRO A 42 7.91 -5.85 12.09
N ASP A 43 6.65 -6.04 11.68
CA ASP A 43 6.04 -7.31 11.27
C ASP A 43 4.99 -7.11 10.16
N PHE A 44 5.01 -5.97 9.48
CA PHE A 44 4.07 -5.61 8.42
C PHE A 44 4.68 -4.61 7.45
N ASP A 45 4.02 -4.43 6.31
CA ASP A 45 4.36 -3.46 5.29
C ASP A 45 3.19 -2.50 5.07
N VAL A 46 3.48 -1.24 4.76
CA VAL A 46 2.46 -0.26 4.39
C VAL A 46 2.84 0.48 3.11
N CYS A 47 1.91 0.47 2.16
CA CYS A 47 2.03 1.14 0.88
C CYS A 47 1.01 2.27 0.82
N TYR A 48 1.48 3.51 0.79
CA TYR A 48 0.65 4.71 0.65
C TYR A 48 0.66 5.12 -0.82
N ALA A 49 -0.52 5.22 -1.44
CA ALA A 49 -0.63 5.64 -2.83
C ALA A 49 -0.77 7.16 -2.92
N HIS A 50 0.03 7.76 -3.79
CA HIS A 50 0.08 9.19 -4.05
C HIS A 50 -0.03 9.46 -5.56
N PRO A 51 -0.75 10.50 -5.99
CA PRO A 51 -0.63 11.01 -7.35
C PRO A 51 0.83 11.43 -7.62
N THR A 52 1.36 11.21 -8.81
CA THR A 52 2.76 11.55 -9.14
C THR A 52 3.07 13.04 -9.08
N ASP A 53 2.04 13.89 -9.02
CA ASP A 53 2.12 15.35 -8.95
C ASP A 53 1.72 15.92 -7.57
N SER A 54 1.49 15.06 -6.56
CA SER A 54 1.03 15.47 -5.23
C SER A 54 1.52 14.54 -4.12
N ASP A 55 1.93 15.12 -2.99
CA ASP A 55 2.26 14.36 -1.78
C ASP A 55 1.01 13.92 -0.99
N GLU A 56 -0.21 14.12 -1.50
CA GLU A 56 -1.44 13.64 -0.87
C GLU A 56 -1.59 12.12 -0.98
N THR A 57 -1.75 11.42 0.15
CA THR A 57 -2.16 10.01 0.14
C THR A 57 -3.63 9.91 -0.25
N ILE A 58 -3.93 9.19 -1.34
CA ILE A 58 -5.29 8.99 -1.82
C ILE A 58 -5.90 7.65 -1.38
N PHE A 59 -5.07 6.63 -1.15
CA PHE A 59 -5.44 5.37 -0.52
C PHE A 59 -4.18 4.70 0.04
N GLY A 60 -4.35 3.67 0.86
CA GLY A 60 -3.23 2.87 1.34
C GLY A 60 -3.58 1.42 1.55
N VAL A 61 -2.53 0.60 1.63
CA VAL A 61 -2.59 -0.85 1.80
C VAL A 61 -1.61 -1.24 2.90
N TYR A 62 -2.14 -1.72 4.02
CA TYR A 62 -1.39 -2.48 5.01
C TYR A 62 -1.35 -3.94 4.57
N LEU A 63 -0.20 -4.59 4.72
CA LEU A 63 0.02 -6.01 4.45
C LEU A 63 0.68 -6.66 5.68
N GLY A 64 0.07 -7.70 6.23
CA GLY A 64 0.56 -8.36 7.44
C GLY A 64 -0.49 -9.26 8.08
N ASN A 65 -0.23 -9.74 9.30
CA ASN A 65 -1.11 -10.68 10.02
C ASN A 65 -1.92 -10.03 11.15
N HIS A 66 -1.63 -8.77 11.49
CA HIS A 66 -2.18 -8.09 12.67
C HIS A 66 -2.80 -6.72 12.32
N PRO A 67 -3.85 -6.67 11.46
CA PRO A 67 -4.49 -5.42 11.10
C PRO A 67 -5.17 -4.79 12.34
N SER A 68 -5.08 -3.46 12.47
CA SER A 68 -5.82 -2.72 13.51
C SER A 68 -7.31 -2.59 13.17
N PHE A 69 -7.66 -2.60 11.88
CA PHE A 69 -9.04 -2.51 11.42
C PHE A 69 -9.79 -3.83 11.58
N HIS A 70 -10.95 -3.72 12.24
CA HIS A 70 -11.87 -4.83 12.47
C HIS A 70 -13.24 -4.47 11.87
N PRO A 71 -13.68 -5.13 10.79
CA PRO A 71 -14.94 -4.81 10.13
C PRO A 71 -16.16 -4.91 11.07
N LYS A 72 -16.91 -3.81 11.20
CA LYS A 72 -18.16 -3.77 11.98
C LYS A 72 -19.36 -3.74 11.05
N ARG A 73 -20.36 -4.59 11.28
CA ARG A 73 -21.56 -4.68 10.42
C ARG A 73 -22.31 -3.34 10.31
N THR A 74 -22.31 -2.53 11.38
CA THR A 74 -22.94 -1.20 11.42
C THR A 74 -22.31 -0.20 10.45
N ASN A 75 -21.05 -0.41 10.07
CA ASN A 75 -20.33 0.47 9.16
C ASN A 75 -20.36 -0.03 7.72
N ARG A 76 -21.03 -1.14 7.42
CA ARG A 76 -21.07 -1.70 6.07
C ARG A 76 -21.78 -0.75 5.10
N ILE A 77 -21.14 -0.45 3.98
CA ILE A 77 -21.70 0.43 2.93
C ILE A 77 -22.14 -0.37 1.71
N GLY A 78 -21.38 -1.39 1.30
CA GLY A 78 -21.69 -2.07 0.05
C GLY A 78 -20.73 -3.19 -0.30
N ARG A 79 -20.96 -3.81 -1.46
CA ARG A 79 -20.01 -4.75 -2.08
C ARG A 79 -19.18 -4.01 -3.12
N GLY A 80 -17.96 -4.46 -3.34
CA GLY A 80 -17.07 -3.93 -4.37
C GLY A 80 -16.04 -4.95 -4.80
N LYS A 81 -15.01 -4.48 -5.50
CA LYS A 81 -13.86 -5.28 -5.90
C LYS A 81 -12.56 -4.56 -5.53
N VAL A 82 -11.53 -5.37 -5.32
CA VAL A 82 -10.15 -4.93 -5.13
C VAL A 82 -9.26 -6.00 -5.75
N GLY A 83 -8.42 -5.64 -6.72
CA GLY A 83 -7.62 -6.57 -7.52
C GLY A 83 -8.43 -7.74 -8.09
N GLY A 84 -9.63 -7.44 -8.61
CA GLY A 84 -10.58 -8.44 -9.10
C GLY A 84 -11.31 -9.27 -8.02
N LEU A 85 -10.88 -9.25 -6.76
CA LEU A 85 -11.48 -9.99 -5.66
C LEU A 85 -12.72 -9.28 -5.12
N ARG A 86 -13.82 -10.02 -4.94
CA ARG A 86 -15.06 -9.48 -4.36
C ARG A 86 -14.91 -9.28 -2.86
N MET A 87 -15.45 -8.16 -2.37
CA MET A 87 -15.29 -7.76 -0.98
C MET A 87 -16.46 -6.91 -0.49
N VAL A 88 -16.40 -6.51 0.77
CA VAL A 88 -17.35 -5.59 1.40
C VAL A 88 -16.63 -4.31 1.80
N TRP A 89 -17.17 -3.17 1.39
CA TRP A 89 -16.70 -1.86 1.82
C TRP A 89 -17.39 -1.44 3.11
N TYR A 90 -16.61 -0.83 3.99
CA TYR A 90 -17.06 -0.24 5.25
C TYR A 90 -16.77 1.25 5.27
N ARG A 91 -17.59 2.00 6.00
CA ARG A 91 -17.33 3.39 6.31
C ARG A 91 -16.10 3.44 7.20
N ARG A 92 -15.11 4.22 6.78
CA ARG A 92 -13.98 4.54 7.63
C ARG A 92 -14.43 5.52 8.70
N SER A 93 -14.14 5.21 9.96
CA SER A 93 -14.41 6.10 11.09
C SER A 93 -13.06 6.50 11.67
N SER A 94 -12.37 7.44 11.04
CA SER A 94 -11.22 8.10 11.70
C SER A 94 -11.72 9.27 12.54
N SER A 95 -11.00 9.58 13.62
CA SER A 95 -11.18 10.85 14.35
C SER A 95 -10.86 12.07 13.49
N ASP A 96 -10.05 11.87 12.44
CA ASP A 96 -9.39 12.94 11.69
C ASP A 96 -10.02 13.18 10.30
N SER A 97 -10.98 12.35 9.88
CA SER A 97 -11.73 12.54 8.62
C SER A 97 -13.19 12.17 8.82
N PRO A 98 -14.10 13.17 8.92
CA PRO A 98 -15.54 12.97 8.83
C PRO A 98 -16.00 12.76 7.38
N ALA A 99 -15.11 12.48 6.43
CA ALA A 99 -15.44 12.49 5.02
C ALA A 99 -16.45 11.38 4.67
N ALA A 100 -17.57 11.80 4.08
CA ALA A 100 -18.70 10.91 3.76
C ALA A 100 -18.32 9.79 2.78
N PHE A 101 -17.24 9.97 2.00
CA PHE A 101 -16.84 9.07 0.92
C PHE A 101 -15.68 8.15 1.27
N ASP A 102 -15.03 8.31 2.42
CA ASP A 102 -13.96 7.40 2.84
C ASP A 102 -14.47 5.97 2.97
N ARG A 103 -13.64 5.02 2.54
CA ARG A 103 -13.94 3.59 2.58
C ARG A 103 -12.77 2.82 3.15
N GLU A 104 -13.05 1.71 3.80
CA GLU A 104 -12.01 0.75 4.16
C GLU A 104 -12.51 -0.68 4.09
N THR A 105 -11.58 -1.62 4.02
CA THR A 105 -11.87 -3.05 3.93
C THR A 105 -10.72 -3.94 4.35
N LEU A 106 -11.02 -5.21 4.57
CA LEU A 106 -10.04 -6.24 4.91
C LEU A 106 -10.19 -7.42 3.94
N LEU A 107 -9.10 -7.81 3.30
CA LEU A 107 -9.00 -8.99 2.44
C LEU A 107 -8.08 -10.01 3.09
N ILE A 108 -8.47 -11.28 3.04
CA ILE A 108 -7.58 -12.38 3.40
C ILE A 108 -6.86 -12.81 2.12
N LEU A 109 -5.54 -12.65 2.11
CA LEU A 109 -4.68 -13.01 0.98
C LEU A 109 -4.19 -14.45 1.12
N ASP A 110 -3.86 -14.87 2.34
CA ASP A 110 -3.57 -16.25 2.69
C ASP A 110 -4.31 -16.67 3.96
N ARG A 111 -5.05 -17.77 3.88
CA ARG A 111 -5.84 -18.31 5.00
C ARG A 111 -5.03 -19.16 5.95
N GLU A 112 -3.94 -19.77 5.51
CA GLU A 112 -3.12 -20.67 6.34
C GLU A 112 -2.27 -19.86 7.30
N THR A 113 -1.61 -18.82 6.80
CA THR A 113 -0.82 -17.89 7.61
C THR A 113 -1.67 -16.81 8.28
N GLY A 114 -2.85 -16.50 7.71
CA GLY A 114 -3.66 -15.36 8.12
C GLY A 114 -3.14 -14.03 7.61
N TYR A 115 -2.34 -14.04 6.54
CA TYR A 115 -1.85 -12.83 5.89
C TYR A 115 -3.00 -12.08 5.20
N VAL A 116 -3.14 -10.80 5.52
CA VAL A 116 -4.25 -9.95 5.08
C VAL A 116 -3.76 -8.67 4.41
N ALA A 117 -4.65 -8.08 3.62
CA ALA A 117 -4.55 -6.69 3.21
C ALA A 117 -5.65 -5.86 3.87
N HIS A 118 -5.30 -4.84 4.64
CA HIS A 118 -6.23 -3.78 5.04
C HIS A 118 -6.05 -2.60 4.11
N LEU A 119 -7.14 -2.20 3.44
CA LEU A 119 -7.12 -1.09 2.50
C LEU A 119 -8.01 0.03 3.02
N TRP A 120 -7.57 1.27 2.84
CA TRP A 120 -8.39 2.45 3.06
C TRP A 120 -8.29 3.39 1.87
N VAL A 121 -9.40 4.03 1.55
CA VAL A 121 -9.54 5.07 0.54
C VAL A 121 -9.95 6.34 1.26
N ILE A 122 -9.23 7.40 0.97
CA ILE A 122 -9.61 8.76 1.36
C ILE A 122 -10.42 9.33 0.18
N ALA A 123 -11.47 10.10 0.39
CA ALA A 123 -12.17 10.81 -0.69
C ALA A 123 -13.10 11.88 -0.11
N GLU A 124 -13.08 13.07 -0.68
CA GLU A 124 -13.97 14.17 -0.30
C GLU A 124 -15.23 14.23 -1.16
N THR A 125 -15.17 13.65 -2.36
CA THR A 125 -16.29 13.60 -3.31
C THR A 125 -16.54 12.19 -3.81
N GLU A 126 -17.75 11.92 -4.30
CA GLU A 126 -18.09 10.66 -4.95
C GLU A 126 -17.21 10.43 -6.20
N GLN A 127 -16.89 11.48 -6.95
CA GLN A 127 -16.02 11.37 -8.14
C GLN A 127 -14.62 10.87 -7.75
N GLN A 128 -14.00 11.50 -6.75
CA GLN A 128 -12.69 11.05 -6.23
C GLN A 128 -12.75 9.60 -5.75
N LEU A 129 -13.83 9.22 -5.05
CA LEU A 129 -14.02 7.84 -4.62
C LEU A 129 -14.04 6.88 -5.81
N GLN A 130 -14.83 7.17 -6.85
CA GLN A 130 -14.94 6.29 -8.02
C GLN A 130 -13.62 6.16 -8.78
N GLU A 131 -12.88 7.28 -8.95
CA GLU A 131 -11.56 7.28 -9.57
C GLU A 131 -10.58 6.39 -8.78
N ARG A 132 -10.50 6.56 -7.47
CA ARG A 132 -9.61 5.80 -6.56
C ARG A 132 -9.99 4.31 -6.54
N LEU A 133 -11.30 3.99 -6.50
CA LEU A 133 -11.79 2.61 -6.58
C LEU A 133 -11.41 1.95 -7.92
N SER A 134 -11.47 2.67 -9.04
CA SER A 134 -11.10 2.14 -10.36
C SER A 134 -9.64 1.70 -10.45
N VAL A 135 -8.74 2.34 -9.69
CA VAL A 135 -7.34 1.94 -9.55
C VAL A 135 -7.26 0.65 -8.73
N LEU A 136 -7.88 0.64 -7.55
CA LEU A 136 -7.88 -0.52 -6.65
C LEU A 136 -8.52 -1.76 -7.28
N GLU A 137 -9.52 -1.62 -8.14
CA GLU A 137 -10.12 -2.77 -8.84
C GLU A 137 -9.16 -3.47 -9.80
N ARG A 138 -8.22 -2.71 -10.39
CA ARG A 138 -7.30 -3.17 -11.44
C ARG A 138 -5.89 -3.49 -10.94
N MET A 139 -5.53 -3.08 -9.72
CA MET A 139 -4.23 -3.42 -9.15
C MET A 139 -4.08 -4.93 -8.95
N ARG A 140 -2.86 -5.40 -8.73
CA ARG A 140 -2.58 -6.82 -8.51
C ARG A 140 -1.74 -7.02 -7.26
N PHE A 141 -2.28 -7.74 -6.28
CA PHE A 141 -1.49 -8.19 -5.13
C PHE A 141 -0.33 -9.06 -5.61
N LYS A 142 0.80 -8.97 -4.91
CA LYS A 142 1.89 -9.92 -5.06
C LYS A 142 1.50 -11.22 -4.37
N ASP A 143 2.06 -12.33 -4.82
CA ASP A 143 1.88 -13.59 -4.11
C ASP A 143 2.56 -13.45 -2.73
N PRO A 144 1.85 -13.80 -1.63
CA PRO A 144 2.40 -13.73 -0.28
C PRO A 144 3.49 -14.78 -0.03
#